data_AF-F6UTW7-F1
#
_entry.id   AF-F6UTW7-F1
#
_cell.length_a   1.000
_cell.length_b   1.000
_cell.length_c   1.000
_cell.angle_alpha   90.00
_cell.angle_beta   90.00
_cell.angle_gamma   90.00
#
_symmetry.space_group_name_H-M   'P 1'
#
loop_
_entity.id
_entity.type
_entity.pdbx_description
1 polymer ?
#
loop_
_entity_poly.entity_id
_entity_poly.type
_entity_poly.pdbx_seq_one_letter_code
_entity_poly.pdbx_strand_id
1 'polypeptide(L)'
;MVCLPSTPYALVVKAKPTNTSLPHKFRVEVDEMFHDSAIVEIERLDSTSGWEWMSLTFQFTIYTSDEIGDDWYRPGNGYLYKLLPDKTIHSPARDACEELGGWLIIYGEIDHTVRVNITSQYAKLEVNSNRYWIGLTDKDKEGEWVWDDWTP
;
A
#
# COMPACT_ATOMS: atom_id res chain seq x y z
N MET A 1 -26.63 22.05 -11.95
CA MET A 1 -25.35 22.24 -11.24
C MET A 1 -25.01 20.89 -10.63
N VAL A 2 -23.94 20.24 -11.10
CA VAL A 2 -23.49 18.96 -10.53
C VAL A 2 -22.22 19.28 -9.77
N CYS A 3 -22.34 19.40 -8.45
CA CYS A 3 -21.17 19.29 -7.59
C CYS A 3 -20.90 17.80 -7.46
N LEU A 4 -19.68 17.36 -7.78
CA LEU A 4 -19.17 16.07 -7.31
C LEU A 4 -18.09 16.35 -6.28
N PRO A 5 -18.43 16.36 -4.98
CA PRO A 5 -17.45 16.44 -3.93
C PRO A 5 -17.27 15.08 -3.25
N SER A 6 -17.23 13.99 -4.01
CA SER A 6 -16.94 12.70 -3.38
C SER A 6 -15.47 12.71 -2.96
N THR A 7 -15.21 12.39 -1.69
CA THR A 7 -13.89 12.01 -1.21
C THR A 7 -13.26 11.03 -2.19
N PRO A 8 -11.99 11.24 -2.60
CA PRO A 8 -11.27 10.24 -3.38
C PRO A 8 -11.40 8.89 -2.68
N TYR A 9 -11.53 7.83 -3.48
CA TYR A 9 -11.87 6.55 -2.91
C TYR A 9 -10.69 5.92 -2.19
N ALA A 10 -9.49 6.15 -2.72
CA ALA A 10 -8.24 5.84 -2.07
C ALA A 10 -7.16 6.84 -2.48
N LEU A 11 -6.18 6.98 -1.59
CA LEU A 11 -5.00 7.79 -1.80
C LEU A 11 -3.78 6.95 -1.42
N VAL A 12 -2.80 6.96 -2.30
CA VAL A 12 -1.50 6.36 -2.04
C VAL A 12 -0.48 7.47 -2.04
N VAL A 13 0.32 7.54 -0.97
CA VAL A 13 1.35 8.55 -0.83
C VAL A 13 2.69 7.86 -0.64
N LYS A 14 3.65 8.23 -1.48
CA LYS A 14 5.04 7.80 -1.36
C LYS A 14 5.91 9.01 -1.09
N ALA A 15 6.89 8.87 -0.20
CA ALA A 15 7.90 9.88 0.05
C ALA A 15 9.29 9.30 -0.15
N LYS A 16 10.19 10.13 -0.67
CA LYS A 16 11.63 9.82 -0.74
C LYS A 16 12.44 11.11 -0.60
N PRO A 17 13.73 11.03 -0.22
CA PRO A 17 14.61 12.17 -0.32
C PRO A 17 14.60 12.74 -1.73
N THR A 18 14.53 14.07 -1.85
CA THR A 18 14.69 14.73 -3.15
C THR A 18 16.07 14.43 -3.72
N ASN A 19 17.10 14.37 -2.87
CA ASN A 19 18.40 13.83 -3.24
C ASN A 19 18.39 12.31 -3.10
N THR A 20 18.18 11.61 -4.22
CA THR A 20 18.07 10.14 -4.27
C THR A 20 19.36 9.39 -3.90
N SER A 21 20.49 10.08 -3.74
CA SER A 21 21.73 9.48 -3.24
C SER A 21 21.74 9.31 -1.71
N LEU A 22 20.80 9.93 -1.00
CA LEU A 22 20.67 9.77 0.45
C LEU A 22 19.97 8.44 0.78
N PRO A 23 20.50 7.61 1.69
CA PRO A 23 19.97 6.28 1.99
C PRO A 23 18.78 6.30 2.97
N HIS A 24 18.09 7.44 3.11
CA HIS A 24 17.02 7.61 4.10
C HIS A 24 15.76 6.86 3.68
N LYS A 25 15.10 6.27 4.67
CA LYS A 25 13.89 5.46 4.48
C LYS A 25 12.74 6.06 5.27
N PHE A 26 11.56 6.12 4.65
CA PHE A 26 10.37 6.72 5.25
C PHE A 26 9.20 5.76 5.12
N ARG A 27 8.46 5.61 6.21
CA ARG A 27 7.09 5.08 6.19
C ARG A 27 6.15 6.25 6.01
N VAL A 28 5.16 6.09 5.14
CA VAL A 28 4.16 7.11 4.87
C VAL A 28 2.80 6.44 4.99
N GLU A 29 1.98 6.91 5.91
CA GLU A 29 0.65 6.36 6.17
C GLU A 29 -0.39 7.44 5.93
N VAL A 30 -1.47 7.10 5.22
CA VAL A 30 -2.62 7.99 5.11
C VAL A 30 -3.47 7.80 6.36
N ASP A 31 -3.50 8.83 7.21
CA ASP A 31 -4.22 8.83 8.49
C ASP A 31 -5.72 9.10 8.26
N GLU A 32 -6.04 10.16 7.53
CA GLU A 32 -7.42 10.53 7.20
C GLU A 32 -7.54 11.14 5.81
N MET A 33 -8.65 10.89 5.12
CA MET A 33 -8.95 11.45 3.80
C MET A 33 -10.21 12.31 3.83
N PHE A 34 -10.12 13.49 3.23
CA PHE A 34 -11.20 14.43 3.03
C PHE A 34 -11.49 14.62 1.53
N HIS A 35 -12.53 15.38 1.23
CA HIS A 35 -12.95 15.62 -0.15
C HIS A 35 -11.82 16.15 -1.05
N ASP A 36 -11.01 17.08 -0.55
CA ASP A 36 -9.99 17.81 -1.31
C ASP A 36 -8.59 17.73 -0.69
N SER A 37 -8.44 16.95 0.38
CA SER A 37 -7.23 16.92 1.20
C SER A 37 -7.08 15.57 1.92
N ALA A 38 -5.90 15.29 2.45
CA ALA A 38 -5.65 14.13 3.29
C ALA A 38 -4.60 14.49 4.36
N ILE A 39 -4.72 13.85 5.53
CA ILE A 39 -3.70 13.84 6.56
C ILE A 39 -2.83 12.62 6.31
N VAL A 40 -1.53 12.85 6.30
CA VAL A 40 -0.52 11.83 6.05
C VAL A 40 0.49 11.90 7.17
N GLU A 41 0.77 10.77 7.81
CA GLU A 41 1.82 10.62 8.79
C GLU A 41 3.10 10.13 8.09
N ILE A 42 4.25 10.67 8.53
CA ILE A 42 5.56 10.31 7.97
C ILE A 42 6.49 9.97 9.12
N GLU A 43 7.01 8.75 9.09
CA GLU A 43 8.00 8.27 10.03
C GLU A 43 9.32 8.05 9.29
N ARG A 44 10.42 8.55 9.88
CA ARG A 44 11.76 8.22 9.39
C ARG A 44 12.24 6.93 10.05
N LEU A 45 12.62 5.96 9.23
CA LEU A 45 12.88 4.58 9.68
C LEU A 45 14.37 4.29 9.88
N ASP A 46 15.25 5.06 9.23
CA ASP A 46 16.70 4.83 9.25
C ASP A 46 17.41 5.54 10.42
N SER A 47 16.71 6.34 11.22
CA SER A 47 17.33 7.13 12.28
C SER A 47 16.36 7.48 13.40
N THR A 48 16.85 7.41 14.64
CA THR A 48 16.13 7.84 15.86
C THR A 48 16.59 9.20 16.38
N SER A 49 17.73 9.70 15.90
CA SER A 49 18.12 11.10 16.06
C SER A 49 17.25 11.95 15.13
N GLY A 50 16.63 13.00 15.67
CA GLY A 50 15.52 13.73 15.05
C GLY A 50 15.74 14.25 13.62
N TRP A 51 14.71 14.94 13.11
CA TRP A 51 14.70 15.47 11.75
C TRP A 51 15.81 16.51 11.53
N GLU A 52 16.85 16.12 10.80
CA GLU A 52 17.76 17.08 10.16
C GLU A 52 17.07 17.75 8.96
N TRP A 53 17.56 18.91 8.56
CA TRP A 53 17.06 19.62 7.39
C TRP A 53 17.25 18.77 6.12
N MET A 54 16.15 18.31 5.53
CA MET A 54 16.15 17.58 4.27
C MET A 54 14.94 17.95 3.43
N SER A 55 15.06 17.81 2.11
CA SER A 55 13.93 17.95 1.19
C SER A 55 13.38 16.58 0.84
N LEU A 56 12.06 16.45 0.89
CA LEU A 56 11.33 15.25 0.50
C LEU A 56 10.53 15.52 -0.77
N THR A 57 10.50 14.53 -1.64
CA THR A 57 9.61 14.50 -2.80
C THR A 57 8.47 13.55 -2.48
N PHE A 58 7.25 14.07 -2.59
CA PHE A 58 6.02 13.30 -2.44
C PHE A 58 5.44 12.94 -3.80
N GLN A 59 4.97 11.71 -3.92
CA GLN A 59 4.17 11.26 -5.05
C GLN A 59 2.81 10.82 -4.51
N PHE A 60 1.77 11.49 -4.98
CA PHE A 60 0.38 11.17 -4.68
C PHE A 60 -0.23 10.44 -5.87
N THR A 61 -0.83 9.27 -5.61
CA THR A 61 -1.68 8.58 -6.57
C THR A 61 -3.08 8.56 -5.99
N ILE A 62 -4.00 9.26 -6.66
CA ILE A 62 -5.39 9.43 -6.23
C ILE A 62 -6.24 8.51 -7.08
N TYR A 63 -7.06 7.67 -6.45
CA TYR A 63 -8.01 6.81 -7.15
C TYR A 63 -9.43 7.34 -6.98
N THR A 64 -10.05 7.75 -8.08
CA THR A 64 -11.46 8.16 -8.10
C THR A 64 -12.37 6.96 -8.39
N SER A 65 -13.63 7.04 -7.97
CA SER A 65 -14.57 5.90 -8.05
C SER A 65 -14.81 5.37 -9.46
N ASP A 66 -14.65 6.20 -10.47
CA ASP A 66 -14.78 5.87 -11.89
C ASP A 66 -13.55 5.18 -12.48
N GLU A 67 -12.38 5.34 -11.87
CA GLU A 67 -11.13 4.68 -12.30
C GLU A 67 -10.93 3.30 -11.64
N ILE A 68 -11.68 3.00 -10.58
CA ILE A 68 -11.54 1.76 -9.83
C ILE A 68 -12.54 0.72 -10.35
N GLY A 69 -12.02 -0.39 -10.88
CA GLY A 69 -12.84 -1.55 -11.26
C GLY A 69 -13.68 -2.11 -10.10
N ASP A 70 -14.85 -2.68 -10.41
CA ASP A 70 -15.79 -3.24 -9.41
C ASP A 70 -15.26 -4.45 -8.64
N ASP A 71 -14.12 -5.00 -9.05
CA ASP A 71 -13.47 -6.15 -8.45
C ASP A 71 -12.47 -5.82 -7.33
N TRP A 72 -12.31 -4.53 -6.99
CA TRP A 72 -11.58 -4.11 -5.80
C TRP A 72 -12.48 -4.17 -4.55
N TYR A 73 -11.96 -4.75 -3.47
CA TYR A 73 -12.58 -4.71 -2.15
C TYR A 73 -12.32 -3.36 -1.46
N ARG A 74 -13.37 -2.84 -0.84
CA ARG A 74 -13.51 -1.44 -0.44
C ARG A 74 -14.07 -1.32 0.98
N PRO A 75 -13.23 -1.37 2.03
CA PRO A 75 -13.69 -1.31 3.41
C PRO A 75 -13.90 0.12 3.92
N GLY A 76 -13.44 1.15 3.20
CA GLY A 76 -13.59 2.56 3.61
C GLY A 76 -12.54 3.07 4.60
N ASN A 77 -11.36 2.45 4.65
CA ASN A 77 -10.24 2.81 5.51
C ASN A 77 -9.11 3.57 4.79
N GLY A 78 -9.39 4.15 3.61
CA GLY A 78 -8.40 4.83 2.76
C GLY A 78 -7.64 3.94 1.78
N TYR A 79 -7.76 2.61 1.90
CA TYR A 79 -7.08 1.63 1.05
C TYR A 79 -8.05 0.79 0.21
N LEU A 80 -7.53 0.24 -0.89
CA LEU A 80 -8.22 -0.67 -1.80
C LEU A 80 -7.47 -1.99 -1.88
N TYR A 81 -8.21 -3.09 -1.91
CA TYR A 81 -7.62 -4.42 -1.91
C TYR A 81 -8.11 -5.19 -3.12
N LYS A 82 -7.19 -5.64 -3.97
CA LYS A 82 -7.51 -6.53 -5.06
C LYS A 82 -6.86 -7.87 -4.84
N LEU A 83 -7.66 -8.90 -5.02
CA LEU A 83 -7.18 -10.25 -4.96
C LEU A 83 -6.81 -10.72 -6.36
N LEU A 84 -5.57 -11.20 -6.51
CA LEU A 84 -5.10 -11.83 -7.73
C LEU A 84 -5.10 -13.35 -7.50
N PRO A 85 -6.01 -14.12 -8.15
CA PRO A 85 -6.16 -15.55 -7.89
C PRO A 85 -5.03 -16.42 -8.44
N ASP A 86 -4.15 -15.86 -9.27
CA ASP A 86 -3.09 -16.59 -9.94
C ASP A 86 -2.07 -17.14 -8.96
N LYS A 87 -1.90 -18.48 -8.97
CA LYS A 87 -0.87 -19.15 -8.18
C LYS A 87 0.49 -18.86 -8.79
N THR A 88 1.24 -17.99 -8.13
CA THR A 88 2.59 -17.63 -8.51
C THR A 88 3.52 -17.62 -7.30
N ILE A 89 4.81 -17.34 -7.51
CA ILE A 89 5.79 -17.11 -6.43
C ILE A 89 5.83 -15.61 -6.07
N HIS A 90 6.53 -15.24 -5.01
CA HIS A 90 6.52 -13.87 -4.47
C HIS A 90 6.84 -12.80 -5.52
N SER A 91 7.92 -12.96 -6.32
CA SER A 91 8.35 -11.90 -7.25
C SER A 91 7.30 -11.59 -8.33
N PRO A 92 6.74 -12.56 -9.10
CA PRO A 92 5.72 -12.21 -10.07
C PRO A 92 4.39 -11.76 -9.45
N ALA A 93 4.09 -12.13 -8.20
CA ALA A 93 2.94 -11.56 -7.48
C ALA A 93 3.14 -10.05 -7.23
N ARG A 94 4.34 -9.68 -6.82
CA ARG A 94 4.76 -8.28 -6.64
C ARG A 94 4.65 -7.50 -7.94
N ASP A 95 5.19 -8.04 -9.03
CA ASP A 95 5.14 -7.41 -10.35
C ASP A 95 3.70 -7.21 -10.83
N ALA A 96 2.82 -8.21 -10.64
CA ALA A 96 1.40 -8.10 -11.03
C ALA A 96 0.63 -7.04 -10.23
N CYS A 97 0.95 -6.84 -8.94
CA CYS A 97 0.39 -5.75 -8.16
C CYS A 97 0.91 -4.39 -8.66
N GLU A 98 2.20 -4.27 -8.98
CA GLU A 98 2.81 -3.05 -9.51
C GLU A 98 2.21 -2.65 -10.87
N GLU A 99 1.94 -3.62 -11.76
CA GLU A 99 1.27 -3.39 -13.06
C GLU A 99 -0.14 -2.79 -12.91
N LEU A 100 -0.83 -3.11 -11.81
CA LEU A 100 -2.14 -2.56 -11.48
C LEU A 100 -2.08 -1.22 -10.73
N GLY A 101 -0.88 -0.66 -10.54
CA GLY A 101 -0.66 0.56 -9.75
C GLY A 101 -0.70 0.33 -8.22
N GLY A 102 -0.76 -0.93 -7.79
CA GLY A 102 -0.73 -1.34 -6.38
C GLY A 102 0.62 -1.90 -5.95
N TRP A 103 0.64 -2.55 -4.79
CA TRP A 103 1.76 -3.31 -4.24
C TRP A 103 1.21 -4.49 -3.43
N LEU A 104 2.08 -5.43 -3.06
CA LEU A 104 1.68 -6.48 -2.12
C LEU A 104 1.44 -5.85 -0.75
N ILE A 105 0.35 -6.26 -0.09
CA ILE A 105 -0.08 -5.72 1.20
C ILE A 105 1.09 -5.67 2.20
N ILE A 106 1.32 -4.49 2.80
CA ILE A 106 2.27 -4.30 3.89
C ILE A 106 1.55 -4.34 5.25
N TYR A 107 2.31 -4.51 6.33
CA TYR A 107 1.75 -4.52 7.70
C TYR A 107 1.17 -3.14 8.06
N GLY A 108 0.06 -3.11 8.80
CA GLY A 108 -0.64 -1.87 9.18
C GLY A 108 -1.80 -1.50 8.24
N GLU A 109 -1.67 -1.80 6.95
CA GLU A 109 -2.73 -1.58 5.95
C GLU A 109 -3.89 -2.57 6.04
N ILE A 110 -3.81 -3.62 6.88
CA ILE A 110 -4.82 -4.68 6.96
C ILE A 110 -5.31 -4.88 8.39
N ASP A 111 -6.49 -4.32 8.70
CA ASP A 111 -7.15 -4.62 9.97
C ASP A 111 -7.78 -6.04 9.97
N HIS A 112 -8.29 -6.47 11.13
CA HIS A 112 -8.93 -7.78 11.28
C HIS A 112 -10.13 -7.98 10.34
N THR A 113 -10.95 -6.95 10.14
CA THR A 113 -12.15 -6.98 9.28
C THR A 113 -11.75 -7.17 7.81
N VAL A 114 -10.75 -6.41 7.35
CA VAL A 114 -10.20 -6.53 6.00
C VAL A 114 -9.63 -7.93 5.79
N ARG A 115 -8.83 -8.43 6.73
CA ARG A 115 -8.25 -9.77 6.67
C ARG A 115 -9.32 -10.87 6.53
N VAL A 116 -10.37 -10.82 7.36
CA VAL A 116 -11.46 -11.79 7.31
C VAL A 116 -12.19 -11.71 5.97
N ASN A 117 -12.45 -10.50 5.46
CA ASN A 117 -13.15 -10.33 4.19
C ASN A 117 -12.33 -10.86 3.01
N ILE A 118 -11.06 -10.46 2.89
CA ILE A 118 -10.15 -10.94 1.84
C ILE A 118 -10.04 -12.48 1.90
N THR A 119 -9.87 -13.05 3.08
CA THR A 119 -9.81 -14.52 3.26
C THR A 119 -11.11 -15.20 2.80
N SER A 120 -12.26 -14.60 3.12
CA SER A 120 -13.57 -15.12 2.70
C SER A 120 -13.81 -15.03 1.20
N GLN A 121 -13.29 -13.98 0.54
CA GLN A 121 -13.34 -13.86 -0.92
C GLN A 121 -12.42 -14.89 -1.58
N TYR A 122 -11.23 -15.13 -1.03
CA TYR A 122 -10.31 -16.17 -1.48
C TYR A 122 -10.94 -17.57 -1.45
N ALA A 123 -11.65 -17.88 -0.36
CA ALA A 123 -12.33 -19.16 -0.19
C ALA A 123 -13.43 -19.41 -1.25
N LYS A 124 -14.04 -18.36 -1.79
CA LYS A 124 -15.07 -18.47 -2.85
C LYS A 124 -14.48 -18.76 -4.23
N LEU A 125 -13.20 -18.51 -4.44
CA LEU A 125 -12.52 -18.69 -5.72
C LEU A 125 -12.01 -20.13 -5.92
N GLU A 126 -12.36 -21.07 -5.02
CA GLU A 126 -11.92 -22.48 -5.02
C GLU A 126 -10.39 -22.67 -5.09
N VAL A 127 -9.63 -21.62 -4.76
CA VAL A 127 -8.18 -21.68 -4.71
C VAL A 127 -7.81 -22.39 -3.41
N ASN A 128 -7.38 -23.66 -3.52
CA ASN A 128 -7.01 -24.57 -2.42
C ASN A 128 -5.90 -24.09 -1.44
N SER A 129 -5.52 -22.82 -1.48
CA SER A 129 -4.61 -22.20 -0.51
C SER A 129 -5.21 -20.89 -0.02
N ASN A 130 -5.65 -20.84 1.25
CA ASN A 130 -5.94 -19.58 1.96
C ASN A 130 -4.66 -18.77 2.26
N ARG A 131 -3.75 -18.72 1.29
CA ARG A 131 -2.44 -18.10 1.35
C ARG A 131 -2.31 -17.18 0.15
N TYR A 132 -1.92 -15.97 0.42
CA TYR A 132 -1.62 -14.94 -0.54
C TYR A 132 -0.24 -14.36 -0.20
N TRP A 133 0.45 -13.86 -1.21
CA TRP A 133 1.70 -13.14 -0.99
C TRP A 133 1.41 -11.78 -0.35
N ILE A 134 2.32 -11.36 0.52
CA ILE A 134 2.35 -10.04 1.17
C ILE A 134 3.70 -9.42 0.85
N GLY A 135 3.86 -8.10 1.07
CA GLY A 135 5.06 -7.38 0.68
C GLY A 135 6.30 -7.63 1.53
N LEU A 136 6.33 -8.69 2.35
CA LEU A 136 7.44 -9.02 3.24
C LEU A 136 8.39 -10.01 2.56
N THR A 137 9.66 -9.61 2.39
CA THR A 137 10.67 -10.43 1.72
C THR A 137 12.06 -10.25 2.33
N ASP A 138 12.88 -11.29 2.31
CA ASP A 138 14.30 -11.26 2.66
C ASP A 138 15.20 -11.56 1.43
N LYS A 139 14.66 -11.36 0.22
CA LYS A 139 15.34 -11.68 -1.06
C LYS A 139 16.71 -11.01 -1.22
N ASP A 140 16.90 -9.85 -0.60
CA ASP A 140 18.14 -9.07 -0.68
C ASP A 140 19.22 -9.65 0.24
N LYS A 141 18.81 -10.19 1.40
CA LYS A 141 19.68 -10.87 2.36
C LYS A 141 18.88 -11.80 3.26
N GLU A 142 19.08 -13.10 3.10
CA GLU A 142 18.43 -14.14 3.90
C GLU A 142 18.52 -13.85 5.40
N GLY A 143 17.37 -13.91 6.08
CA GLY A 143 17.27 -13.60 7.50
C GLY A 143 17.12 -12.11 7.85
N GLU A 144 17.21 -11.21 6.87
CA GLU A 144 16.88 -9.79 7.00
C GLU A 144 15.61 -9.49 6.21
N TRP A 145 14.47 -9.59 6.89
CA TRP A 145 13.15 -9.33 6.31
C TRP A 145 12.91 -7.83 6.18
N VAL A 146 12.37 -7.44 5.03
CA VAL A 146 12.04 -6.06 4.69
C VAL A 146 10.70 -6.05 3.96
N TRP A 147 9.84 -5.10 4.31
CA TRP A 147 8.58 -4.82 3.63
C TRP A 147 8.83 -4.05 2.33
N ASP A 148 7.87 -4.08 1.40
CA ASP A 148 7.96 -3.36 0.12
C ASP A 148 8.04 -1.83 0.26
N ASP A 149 7.74 -1.28 1.45
CA ASP A 149 7.96 0.11 1.84
C ASP A 149 9.33 0.36 2.49
N TRP A 150 10.22 -0.63 2.44
CA TRP A 150 11.59 -0.64 2.95
C TRP A 150 11.73 -0.71 4.47
N THR A 151 10.64 -0.95 5.21
CA THR A 151 10.72 -1.11 6.67
C THR A 151 11.18 -2.52 7.05
N PRO A 152 11.98 -2.69 8.13
CA PRO A 152 12.22 -4.01 8.73
C PRO A 152 10.95 -4.65 9.30
#